data_AF-A0A838J7N7-F1
#
_entry.id   AF-A0A838J7N7-F1
#
_cell.length_a   1.000
_cell.length_b   1.000
_cell.length_c   1.000
_cell.angle_alpha   90.00
_cell.angle_beta   90.00
_cell.angle_gamma   90.00
#
_symmetry.space_group_name_H-M   'P 1'
#
loop_
_entity.id
_entity.type
_entity.pdbx_description
1 polymer ?
#
loop_
_entity_poly.entity_id
_entity_poly.type
_entity_poly.pdbx_seq_one_letter_code
_entity_poly.pdbx_strand_id
1 'polypeptide(L)' 'MTTTEQKQKILKAKVALAMQDEFGRVPKEADIEYTFRLARVLYKAVLGTHYIKRQQQKTGQLPLF' A
#
# COMPACT_ATOMS: atom_id res chain seq x y z
N MET A 1 4.98 -18.76 -11.37
CA MET A 1 4.74 -17.93 -10.17
C MET A 1 5.25 -16.53 -10.46
N THR A 2 4.45 -15.47 -10.28
CA THR A 2 4.96 -14.09 -10.45
C THR A 2 5.96 -13.79 -9.34
N THR A 3 7.17 -13.35 -9.69
CA THR A 3 8.20 -13.02 -8.71
C THR A 3 7.79 -11.82 -7.87
N THR A 4 8.37 -11.68 -6.68
CA THR A 4 8.11 -10.54 -5.80
C THR A 4 8.41 -9.21 -6.49
N GLU A 5 9.45 -9.17 -7.31
CA GLU A 5 9.84 -8.00 -8.11
C GLU A 5 8.79 -7.64 -9.16
N GLN A 6 8.23 -8.63 -9.87
CA GLN A 6 7.14 -8.40 -10.83
C GLN A 6 5.91 -7.80 -10.14
N LYS A 7 5.55 -8.30 -8.96
CA LYS A 7 4.43 -7.74 -8.18
C LYS A 7 4.71 -6.29 -7.75
N GLN A 8 5.93 -5.99 -7.30
CA GLN A 8 6.31 -4.63 -6.95
C GLN A 8 6.25 -3.69 -8.15
N LYS A 9 6.73 -4.13 -9.32
CA LYS A 9 6.67 -3.35 -10.56
C LYS A 9 5.22 -3.02 -10.94
N ILE A 10 4.32 -3.99 -10.86
CA ILE A 10 2.88 -3.79 -11.12
C ILE A 10 2.28 -2.77 -10.13
N LEU A 11 2.60 -2.88 -8.84
CA LEU A 11 2.08 -1.94 -7.84
C LEU A 11 2.58 -0.51 -8.07
N LYS A 12 3.86 -0.33 -8.40
CA LYS A 12 4.41 0.98 -8.74
C LYS A 12 3.75 1.57 -9.98
N ALA A 13 3.47 0.75 -10.99
CA ALA A 13 2.73 1.21 -12.18
C ALA A 13 1.30 1.69 -11.84
N LYS A 14 0.60 0.99 -10.93
CA LYS A 14 -0.71 1.45 -10.44
C LYS A 14 -0.62 2.77 -9.69
N VAL A 15 0.41 2.96 -8.87
CA VAL A 15 0.67 4.24 -8.18
C VAL A 15 0.90 5.34 -9.20
N ALA A 16 1.73 5.10 -10.21
CA ALA A 16 2.00 6.07 -11.27
C ALA A 16 0.73 6.48 -12.01
N LEU A 17 -0.12 5.51 -12.37
CA LEU A 17 -1.39 5.77 -13.03
C LEU A 17 -2.32 6.62 -12.15
N ALA A 18 -2.47 6.26 -10.86
CA ALA A 18 -3.31 7.02 -9.93
C ALA A 18 -2.78 8.44 -9.71
N MET A 19 -1.46 8.63 -9.63
CA MET A 19 -0.85 9.95 -9.52
C MET A 19 -1.06 10.79 -10.78
N GLN A 20 -0.99 10.17 -11.96
CA GLN A 20 -1.25 10.85 -13.23
C GLN A 20 -2.72 11.30 -13.33
N ASP A 21 -3.65 10.44 -12.91
CA ASP A 21 -5.08 10.74 -12.90
C ASP A 21 -5.41 11.89 -11.94
N GLU A 22 -4.86 11.86 -10.72
CA GLU A 22 -5.12 12.88 -9.68
C GLU A 22 -4.45 14.24 -9.98
N PHE A 23 -3.18 14.22 -10.39
CA PHE A 23 -2.38 15.44 -10.54
C PHE A 23 -2.24 15.94 -11.98
N GLY A 24 -2.79 15.22 -12.96
CA GLY A 24 -2.77 15.58 -14.38
C GLY A 24 -1.38 15.63 -15.01
N ARG A 25 -0.35 15.07 -14.36
CA ARG A 25 1.04 15.08 -14.85
C ARG A 25 1.72 13.72 -14.69
N VAL A 26 2.66 13.42 -15.58
CA VAL A 26 3.47 12.20 -15.48
C VAL A 26 4.35 12.29 -14.22
N PRO A 27 4.21 11.36 -13.26
CA PRO A 27 4.99 11.37 -12.02
C PRO A 27 6.44 10.94 -12.27
N LYS A 28 7.37 11.49 -11.47
CA LYS A 28 8.78 11.08 -11.51
C LYS A 28 8.95 9.76 -10.78
N GLU A 29 9.97 8.98 -11.15
CA GLU A 29 10.25 7.69 -10.49
C GLU A 29 10.45 7.82 -8.98
N ALA A 30 11.12 8.88 -8.52
CA ALA A 30 11.32 9.16 -7.10
C ALA A 30 9.99 9.37 -6.34
N ASP A 31 9.03 10.06 -6.96
CA ASP A 31 7.73 10.33 -6.35
C ASP A 31 6.90 9.04 -6.26
N ILE A 32 6.97 8.20 -7.30
CA ILE A 32 6.33 6.87 -7.32
C ILE A 32 6.92 5.98 -6.22
N GLU A 33 8.25 5.94 -6.09
CA GLU A 33 8.94 5.12 -5.09
C GLU A 33 8.60 5.57 -3.67
N TYR A 34 8.62 6.88 -3.41
CA TYR A 34 8.26 7.46 -2.13
C TYR A 34 6.82 7.08 -1.76
N THR A 35 5.87 7.32 -2.67
CA THR A 35 4.44 7.06 -2.45
C THR A 35 4.18 5.55 -2.25
N PHE A 36 4.83 4.69 -3.04
CA PHE A 36 4.76 3.24 -2.88
C PHE A 36 5.22 2.79 -1.49
N ARG A 37 6.34 3.32 -0.99
CA ARG A 37 6.84 3.01 0.36
C ARG A 37 5.92 3.57 1.45
N LEU A 38 5.50 4.82 1.32
CA LEU A 38 4.59 5.47 2.26
C LEU A 38 3.28 4.69 2.39
N ALA A 39 2.68 4.27 1.27
CA ALA A 39 1.46 3.46 1.28
C ALA A 39 1.64 2.14 2.04
N ARG A 40 2.82 1.50 1.95
CA ARG A 40 3.14 0.28 2.73
C ARG A 40 3.32 0.58 4.21
N VAL A 41 3.94 1.70 4.57
CA VAL A 41 4.07 2.14 5.97
C VAL A 41 2.69 2.44 6.54
N LEU A 42 1.87 3.23 5.84
CA LEU A 42 0.50 3.54 6.23
C LEU A 42 -0.34 2.27 6.36
N TYR A 43 -0.24 1.34 5.41
CA TYR A 43 -0.91 0.05 5.51
C TYR A 43 -0.48 -0.73 6.75
N LYS A 44 0.78 -0.71 7.17
CA LYS A 44 1.20 -1.48 8.35
C LYS A 44 0.91 -0.76 9.66
N ALA A 45 1.20 0.53 9.72
CA ALA A 45 1.20 1.30 10.96
C ALA A 45 -0.17 1.90 11.29
N VAL A 46 -0.98 2.25 10.27
CA VAL A 46 -2.18 3.07 10.47
C VAL A 46 -3.45 2.37 9.98
N LEU A 47 -3.46 1.88 8.73
CA LEU A 47 -4.67 1.33 8.10
C LEU A 47 -4.84 -0.17 8.40
N GLY A 48 -3.75 -0.93 8.40
CA GLY A 48 -3.76 -2.38 8.62
C GLY A 48 -3.95 -2.75 10.07
N THR A 49 -3.59 -1.89 11.01
CA THR A 49 -3.96 -2.02 12.43
C THR A 49 -5.49 -2.08 12.58
N HIS A 50 -6.24 -1.26 11.84
CA HIS A 50 -7.71 -1.35 11.83
C HIS A 50 -8.22 -2.67 11.22
N TYR A 51 -7.64 -3.11 10.10
CA TYR A 51 -8.03 -4.38 9.47
C TYR A 51 -7.73 -5.59 10.37
N ILE A 52 -6.52 -5.65 10.95
CA ILE A 52 -6.07 -6.71 11.86
C ILE A 52 -6.93 -6.71 13.12
N LYS A 53 -7.20 -5.54 13.71
CA LYS A 53 -8.10 -5.39 14.86
C LYS A 53 -9.50 -5.93 14.55
N ARG A 54 -10.06 -5.62 13.37
CA ARG A 54 -11.37 -6.11 12.95
C ARG A 54 -11.37 -7.63 12.74
N GLN A 55 -10.27 -8.19 12.24
CA GLN A 55 -10.13 -9.65 12.09
C GLN A 55 -9.98 -10.35 13.44
N GLN A 56 -9.16 -9.84 14.35
CA GLN A 56 -8.99 -10.36 15.72
C GLN A 56 -10.32 -10.34 16.50
N GLN A 57 -11.11 -9.27 16.36
CA GLN A 57 -12.46 -9.20 16.94
C GLN A 57 -13.40 -10.27 16.39
N LYS A 58 -13.35 -10.55 15.08
CA LYS A 58 -14.15 -11.62 14.46
C LYS A 58 -13.75 -13.02 14.93
N THR A 59 -12.49 -13.23 15.27
CA THR A 59 -11.97 -14.51 15.76
C THR A 59 -12.02 -14.63 17.29
N GLY A 60 -12.58 -13.63 17.99
CA GLY A 60 -12.71 -13.63 19.45
C GLY A 60 -11.40 -13.38 20.21
N GLN A 61 -10.34 -12.98 19.51
CA GLN A 61 -9.05 -12.63 20.13
C GLN A 61 -9.06 -11.15 20.55
N LEU A 62 -8.53 -10.87 21.74
CA LEU A 62 -8.30 -9.48 22.15
C LEU A 62 -7.28 -8.85 21.19
N PRO A 63 -7.56 -7.65 20.64
CA PRO A 63 -6.61 -6.99 19.76
C PRO A 63 -5.38 -6.55 20.55
N LEU A 64 -4.33 -7.36 20.47
CA LEU A 64 -2.99 -6.99 20.91
C LEU A 64 -2.32 -6.35 19.69
N PHE A 65 -2.02 -5.06 19.83
CA PHE A 65 -1.50 -4.18 18.78
C PHE A 65 -0.34 -4.80 17.98
#